data_AF-A0A6G6K4D6-F1
#
_entry.id   AF-A0A6G6K4D6-F1
#
_cell.length_a   1.000
_cell.length_b   1.000
_cell.length_c   1.000
_cell.angle_alpha   90.00
_cell.angle_beta   90.00
_cell.angle_gamma   90.00
#
_symmetry.space_group_name_H-M   'P 1'
#
loop_
_entity.id
_entity.type
_entity.pdbx_description
1 polymer ?
#
loop_
_entity_poly.entity_id
_entity_poly.type
_entity_poly.pdbx_seq_one_letter_code
_entity_poly.pdbx_strand_id
1 'polypeptide(L)'
;MSLPDPSTLNESRREAIAATIQPATLEELRALGERLFPFLDHPWRHQYFQFLEEHPDSKYFRASTDDGIAILYCKEHNRGIWFIPGSGVGILQETGLKALSEIVQQQKPR
;
A
#
# COMPACT_ATOMS: atom_id res chain seq x y z
N MET A 1 4.56 6.42 25.86
CA MET A 1 3.66 5.65 24.97
C MET A 1 4.38 5.47 23.65
N SER A 2 4.85 4.26 23.34
CA SER A 2 5.38 3.97 22.01
C SER A 2 4.21 3.97 21.02
N LEU A 3 4.34 4.73 19.94
CA LEU A 3 3.38 4.65 18.83
C LEU A 3 3.39 3.21 18.30
N PRO A 4 2.22 2.62 17.98
CA PRO A 4 2.17 1.30 17.39
C PRO A 4 2.96 1.32 16.08
N ASP A 5 3.76 0.27 15.88
CA ASP A 5 4.54 0.10 14.65
C ASP A 5 3.61 0.23 13.42
N PRO A 6 3.94 1.07 12.43
CA PRO A 6 3.08 1.29 11.27
C PRO A 6 2.89 0.03 10.43
N SER A 7 3.77 -0.96 10.57
CA SER A 7 3.68 -2.26 9.88
C SER A 7 2.69 -3.22 10.55
N THR A 8 2.23 -2.92 11.79
CA THR A 8 1.23 -3.74 12.49
C THR A 8 -0.18 -3.24 12.17
N LEU A 9 -0.93 -4.05 11.41
CA LEU A 9 -2.35 -3.83 11.16
C LEU A 9 -3.17 -4.28 12.38
N ASN A 10 -3.52 -3.34 13.26
CA ASN A 10 -4.50 -3.56 14.33
C ASN A 10 -5.93 -3.64 13.76
N GLU A 11 -6.91 -3.94 14.61
CA GLU A 11 -8.31 -4.12 14.19
C GLU A 11 -8.88 -2.88 13.48
N SER A 12 -8.74 -1.69 14.08
CA SER A 12 -9.24 -0.45 13.48
C SER A 12 -8.63 -0.17 12.10
N ARG A 13 -7.32 -0.40 11.93
CA ARG A 13 -6.68 -0.27 10.61
C ARG A 13 -7.23 -1.28 9.61
N ARG A 14 -7.48 -2.53 10.03
CA ARG A 14 -8.05 -3.56 9.15
C ARG A 14 -9.46 -3.19 8.70
N GLU A 15 -10.28 -2.64 9.58
CA GLU A 15 -11.63 -2.16 9.24
C GLU A 15 -11.58 -1.00 8.25
N ALA A 16 -10.73 -0.01 8.51
CA ALA A 16 -10.51 1.12 7.61
C ALA A 16 -10.03 0.68 6.22
N ILE A 17 -9.07 -0.25 6.19
CA ILE A 17 -8.58 -0.86 4.95
C ILE A 17 -9.71 -1.59 4.26
N ALA A 18 -10.44 -2.47 4.94
CA ALA A 18 -11.55 -3.22 4.35
C ALA A 18 -12.63 -2.30 3.74
N ALA A 19 -12.88 -1.14 4.36
CA ALA A 19 -13.82 -0.15 3.88
C ALA A 19 -13.32 0.67 2.67
N THR A 20 -12.00 0.87 2.55
CA THR A 20 -11.41 1.77 1.54
C THR A 20 -10.69 1.06 0.40
N ILE A 21 -10.32 -0.20 0.60
CA ILE A 21 -9.48 -0.96 -0.31
C ILE A 21 -10.20 -1.14 -1.65
N GLN A 22 -9.51 -0.77 -2.73
CA GLN A 22 -10.06 -0.81 -4.07
C GLN A 22 -8.97 -1.12 -5.09
N PRO A 23 -9.32 -1.71 -6.26
CA PRO A 23 -8.38 -1.86 -7.36
C PRO A 23 -7.78 -0.51 -7.74
N ALA A 24 -6.51 -0.51 -8.11
CA ALA A 24 -5.80 0.66 -8.62
C ALA A 24 -5.16 0.34 -9.97
N THR A 25 -5.26 1.28 -10.91
CA THR A 25 -4.59 1.17 -12.20
C THR A 25 -3.14 1.60 -12.10
N LEU A 26 -2.29 1.13 -13.02
CA LEU A 26 -0.89 1.52 -13.07
C LEU A 26 -0.71 3.05 -13.23
N GLU A 27 -1.60 3.71 -13.96
CA GLU A 27 -1.59 5.17 -14.14
C GLU A 27 -1.88 5.90 -12.82
N GLU A 28 -2.91 5.47 -12.08
CA GLU A 28 -3.22 6.01 -10.75
C GLU A 28 -2.04 5.85 -9.79
N LEU A 29 -1.34 4.72 -9.85
CA LEU A 29 -0.17 4.45 -9.00
C LEU A 29 1.04 5.29 -9.40
N ARG A 30 1.27 5.49 -10.70
CA ARG A 30 2.33 6.40 -11.16
C ARG A 30 2.07 7.83 -10.68
N ALA A 31 0.85 8.33 -10.88
CA ALA A 31 0.45 9.66 -10.41
C ALA A 31 0.56 9.79 -8.88
N LEU A 32 0.24 8.71 -8.15
CA LEU A 32 0.45 8.64 -6.71
C LEU A 32 1.94 8.71 -6.38
N GLY A 33 2.78 7.87 -6.97
CA GLY A 33 4.24 7.88 -6.75
C GLY A 33 4.89 9.23 -7.02
N GLU A 34 4.44 9.96 -8.04
CA GLU A 34 4.94 11.31 -8.34
C GLU A 34 4.57 12.32 -7.25
N ARG A 35 3.36 12.20 -6.69
CA ARG A 35 2.92 13.02 -5.55
C ARG A 35 3.66 12.66 -4.27
N LEU A 36 3.96 11.39 -4.05
CA LEU A 36 4.63 10.91 -2.84
C LEU A 36 6.13 11.19 -2.83
N PHE A 37 6.76 11.06 -4.00
CA PHE A 37 8.20 11.18 -4.14
C PHE A 37 8.56 12.27 -5.14
N PRO A 38 8.23 13.55 -4.89
CA PRO A 38 8.43 14.62 -5.86
C PRO A 38 9.90 14.88 -6.20
N PHE A 39 10.83 14.47 -5.32
CA PHE A 39 12.26 14.63 -5.51
C PHE A 39 12.90 13.37 -6.10
N LEU A 40 13.75 13.54 -7.11
CA LEU A 40 14.44 12.43 -7.78
C LEU A 40 15.37 11.63 -6.84
N ASP A 41 15.95 12.30 -5.86
CA ASP A 41 16.88 11.72 -4.89
C ASP A 41 16.18 11.00 -3.72
N HIS A 42 14.85 10.97 -3.71
CA HIS A 42 14.14 10.29 -2.63
C HIS A 42 14.44 8.78 -2.67
N PRO A 43 14.92 8.17 -1.57
CA PRO A 43 15.47 6.81 -1.58
C PRO A 43 14.46 5.76 -2.05
N TRP A 44 13.17 6.00 -1.81
CA TRP A 44 12.08 5.11 -2.22
C TRP A 44 11.53 5.38 -3.63
N ARG A 45 11.90 6.50 -4.27
CA ARG A 45 11.35 6.85 -5.58
C ARG A 45 11.70 5.77 -6.60
N HIS A 46 12.99 5.49 -6.75
CA HIS A 46 13.47 4.52 -7.72
C HIS A 46 12.84 3.14 -7.48
N GLN A 47 12.85 2.66 -6.24
CA GLN A 47 12.27 1.36 -5.89
C GLN A 47 10.75 1.30 -6.16
N TYR A 48 10.01 2.37 -5.88
CA TYR A 48 8.57 2.42 -6.13
C TYR A 48 8.26 2.30 -7.63
N PHE A 49 8.89 3.15 -8.46
CA PHE A 49 8.63 3.15 -9.89
C PHE A 49 9.14 1.87 -10.56
N GLN A 50 10.31 1.38 -10.16
CA GLN A 50 10.84 0.11 -10.63
C GLN A 50 9.87 -1.04 -10.34
N PHE A 51 9.31 -1.12 -9.12
CA PHE A 51 8.33 -2.15 -8.77
C PHE A 51 7.06 -2.11 -9.62
N LEU A 52 6.60 -0.91 -10.02
CA LEU A 52 5.48 -0.74 -10.93
C LEU A 52 5.84 -1.17 -12.37
N GLU A 53 7.08 -0.94 -12.80
CA GLU A 53 7.57 -1.34 -14.13
C GLU A 53 7.85 -2.84 -14.25
N GLU A 54 8.29 -3.50 -13.17
CA GLU A 54 8.52 -4.96 -13.14
C GLU A 54 7.22 -5.77 -13.21
N HIS A 55 6.08 -5.17 -12.83
CA HIS A 55 4.81 -5.86 -12.67
C HIS A 55 3.63 -5.12 -13.33
N PRO A 56 3.70 -4.76 -14.62
CA PRO A 56 2.74 -3.87 -15.27
C PRO A 56 1.33 -4.47 -15.37
N ASP A 57 1.23 -5.80 -15.47
CA ASP A 57 -0.04 -6.54 -15.57
C ASP A 57 -0.60 -6.95 -14.21
N SER A 58 0.05 -6.57 -13.11
CA SER A 58 -0.40 -6.96 -11.77
C SER A 58 -1.70 -6.28 -11.33
N LYS A 59 -2.50 -7.03 -10.59
CA LYS A 59 -3.67 -6.49 -9.88
C LYS A 59 -3.22 -5.81 -8.59
N TYR A 60 -3.13 -4.49 -8.68
CA TYR A 60 -2.87 -3.63 -7.54
C TYR A 60 -4.14 -3.22 -6.81
N PHE A 61 -4.03 -3.08 -5.51
CA PHE A 61 -5.04 -2.57 -4.62
C PHE A 61 -4.46 -1.42 -3.81
N ARG A 62 -5.23 -0.35 -3.67
CA ARG A 62 -4.89 0.77 -2.79
C ARG A 62 -5.90 0.87 -1.66
N ALA A 63 -5.43 1.25 -0.48
CA ALA A 63 -6.27 1.49 0.69
C ALA A 63 -5.71 2.65 1.52
N SER A 64 -6.50 3.15 2.47
CA SER A 64 -6.04 4.16 3.43
C SER A 64 -6.65 3.89 4.79
N THR A 65 -5.86 4.12 5.84
CA THR A 65 -6.30 4.05 7.24
C THR A 65 -6.73 5.43 7.73
N ASP A 66 -7.55 5.49 8.78
CA ASP A 66 -7.95 6.75 9.42
C ASP A 66 -6.77 7.52 10.03
N ASP A 67 -5.68 6.83 10.36
CA ASP A 67 -4.44 7.44 10.87
C ASP A 67 -3.51 7.96 9.76
N GLY A 68 -3.97 7.99 8.50
CA GLY A 68 -3.27 8.62 7.38
C GLY A 68 -2.21 7.74 6.71
N ILE A 69 -2.16 6.44 7.04
CA ILE A 69 -1.33 5.47 6.34
C ILE A 69 -2.04 5.06 5.06
N ALA A 70 -1.39 5.26 3.94
CA ALA A 70 -1.86 4.74 2.67
C ALA A 70 -1.07 3.50 2.29
N ILE A 71 -1.78 2.54 1.71
CA ILE A 71 -1.30 1.19 1.44
C ILE A 71 -1.45 0.91 -0.04
N LEU A 72 -0.41 0.33 -0.61
CA LEU A 72 -0.43 -0.29 -1.92
C LEU A 72 -0.11 -1.78 -1.75
N TYR A 73 -0.95 -2.63 -2.33
CA TYR A 73 -0.82 -4.08 -2.27
C TYR A 73 -0.92 -4.68 -3.68
N CYS A 74 0.07 -5.50 -4.03
CA CYS A 74 0.07 -6.34 -5.23
C CYS A 74 -0.26 -7.76 -4.81
N LYS A 75 -1.45 -8.24 -5.20
CA LYS A 75 -1.94 -9.56 -4.79
C LYS A 75 -1.12 -10.70 -5.38
N GLU A 76 -0.75 -10.62 -6.64
CA GLU A 76 -0.10 -11.71 -7.38
C GLU A 76 1.30 -12.02 -6.86
N HIS A 77 2.05 -10.98 -6.48
CA HIS A 77 3.39 -11.13 -5.93
C HIS A 77 3.41 -11.14 -4.39
N ASN A 78 2.24 -11.04 -3.75
CA ASN A 78 2.07 -10.88 -2.31
C ASN A 78 3.05 -9.85 -1.72
N ARG A 79 3.12 -8.68 -2.35
CA ARG A 79 3.99 -7.56 -1.95
C ARG A 79 3.15 -6.34 -1.67
N GLY A 80 3.65 -5.48 -0.79
CA GLY A 80 2.96 -4.24 -0.49
C GLY A 80 3.87 -3.25 0.20
N ILE A 81 3.46 -2.00 0.13
CA ILE A 81 4.10 -0.89 0.80
C ILE A 81 3.07 -0.11 1.59
N TRP A 82 3.53 0.51 2.67
CA TRP A 82 2.79 1.53 3.39
C TRP A 82 3.56 2.85 3.29
N PHE A 83 2.84 3.96 3.28
CA PHE A 83 3.45 5.28 3.32
C PHE A 83 2.60 6.26 4.14
N ILE A 84 3.30 7.19 4.79
CA ILE A 84 2.75 8.33 5.52
C ILE A 84 3.45 9.58 4.96
N PRO A 85 2.73 10.49 4.29
CA PRO A 85 3.34 11.70 3.71
C PRO A 85 4.16 12.49 4.74
N GLY A 86 5.41 12.81 4.40
CA GLY A 86 6.32 13.56 5.26
C GLY A 86 6.84 12.82 6.49
N SER A 87 6.43 11.56 6.73
CA SER A 87 6.85 10.80 7.91
C SER A 87 7.64 9.54 7.57
N GLY A 88 7.21 8.73 6.59
CA GLY A 88 7.92 7.49 6.29
C GLY A 88 7.21 6.60 5.28
N VAL A 89 7.97 5.63 4.77
CA VAL A 89 7.52 4.61 3.83
C VAL A 89 8.26 3.32 4.15
N GLY A 90 7.59 2.19 3.94
CA GLY A 90 8.17 0.87 4.22
C GLY A 90 7.50 -0.25 3.45
N ILE A 91 8.17 -1.40 3.41
CA ILE A 91 7.59 -2.66 2.93
C ILE A 91 6.66 -3.22 3.99
N LEU A 92 5.51 -3.72 3.57
CA LEU A 92 4.60 -4.46 4.44
C LEU A 92 5.21 -5.81 4.82
N GLN A 93 5.21 -6.12 6.12
CA GLN A 93 5.66 -7.40 6.64
C GLN A 93 4.62 -8.50 6.41
N GLU A 94 5.04 -9.76 6.56
CA GLU A 94 4.23 -10.96 6.31
C GLU A 94 2.84 -10.90 6.97
N THR A 95 2.76 -10.48 8.23
CA THR A 95 1.48 -10.33 8.95
C THR A 95 0.54 -9.33 8.28
N GLY A 96 1.08 -8.20 7.80
CA GLY A 96 0.30 -7.19 7.09
C GLY A 96 -0.15 -7.66 5.71
N LEU A 97 0.73 -8.35 4.98
CA LEU A 97 0.44 -8.93 3.68
C LEU A 97 -0.65 -10.01 3.76
N LYS A 98 -0.59 -10.86 4.79
CA LYS A 98 -1.62 -11.89 5.04
C LYS A 98 -2.99 -11.25 5.24
N ALA A 99 -3.08 -10.25 6.11
CA ALA A 99 -4.34 -9.54 6.36
C ALA A 99 -4.89 -8.86 5.10
N LEU A 100 -4.04 -8.25 4.26
CA LEU A 100 -4.46 -7.63 3.01
C LEU A 100 -4.96 -8.67 1.99
N SER A 101 -4.28 -9.81 1.89
CA SER A 101 -4.73 -10.92 1.05
C SER A 101 -6.12 -11.41 1.47
N GLU A 102 -6.35 -11.59 2.77
CA GLU A 102 -7.65 -11.99 3.32
C GLU A 102 -8.74 -10.96 3.02
N ILE A 103 -8.47 -9.67 3.22
CA ILE A 103 -9.42 -8.58 2.92
C ILE A 103 -9.79 -8.56 1.44
N VAL A 104 -8.79 -8.64 0.55
CA VAL A 104 -9.02 -8.62 -0.91
C VAL A 104 -9.76 -9.88 -1.38
N GLN A 105 -9.54 -11.04 -0.76
CA GLN A 105 -10.28 -12.26 -1.06
C GLN A 105 -11.75 -12.20 -0.60
N GLN A 106 -12.02 -11.48 0.49
CA GLN A 106 -13.37 -11.30 1.04
C GLN A 106 -14.17 -10.22 0.30
N GLN A 107 -13.50 -9.32 -0.44
CA GLN A 107 -14.20 -8.41 -1.34
C GLN A 107 -14.89 -9.21 -2.45
N LYS A 108 -16.24 -9.19 -2.41
CA LYS A 108 -17.04 -9.70 -3.53
C LYS A 108 -16.75 -8.85 -4.76
N PRO A 109 -16.60 -9.45 -5.96
CA PRO A 109 -16.62 -8.68 -7.19
C PRO A 109 -17.95 -7.91 -7.22
N ARG A 110 -17.85 -6.59 -7.30
CA ARG A 110 -19.01 -5.70 -7.34
C ARG A 110 -19.66 -5.74 -8.71
#